data_AF-C3NKR0-F1
#
_entry.id   AF-C3NKR0-F1
#
_cell.length_a   1.000
_cell.length_b   1.000
_cell.length_c   1.000
_cell.angle_alpha   90.00
_cell.angle_beta   90.00
_cell.angle_gamma   90.00
#
_symmetry.space_group_name_H-M   'P 1'
#
loop_
_entity.id
_entity.type
_entity.pdbx_description
1 polymer ?
#
loop_
_entity_poly.entity_id
_entity_poly.type
_entity_poly.pdbx_seq_one_letter_code
_entity_poly.pdbx_strand_id
1 'polypeptide(L)'
;MTENFIIYSNLEPTQISISSEYIPDNITTTTETYSNSIRSIFNMIDKKEALEILKTYIDKDCVNSISNFIDLRGLASIVLWLINTFPINISSISITEDVESSQPLFVEIRINNCDWEEWKYLAKYTKDTLNREGLGDIAGKVVLVCNQAMQIS
;
A
#
# COMPACT_ATOMS: atom_id res chain seq x y z
N MET A 1 -33.65 -38.26 3.85
CA MET A 1 -33.48 -37.96 5.29
C MET A 1 -32.00 -38.11 5.53
N THR A 2 -31.21 -37.07 5.72
CA THR A 2 -31.15 -36.09 6.83
C THR A 2 -30.18 -34.98 6.38
N GLU A 3 -30.60 -33.71 6.38
CA GLU A 3 -30.34 -32.64 7.36
C GLU A 3 -29.26 -31.64 6.90
N ASN A 4 -29.66 -30.37 6.90
CA ASN A 4 -28.81 -29.20 6.72
C ASN A 4 -27.88 -29.02 7.92
N PHE A 5 -26.64 -28.61 7.68
CA PHE A 5 -25.86 -27.85 8.67
C PHE A 5 -25.28 -26.59 8.02
N ILE A 6 -25.77 -25.45 8.47
CA ILE A 6 -25.13 -24.15 8.31
C ILE A 6 -24.03 -24.08 9.36
N ILE A 7 -22.79 -23.83 8.94
CA ILE A 7 -21.70 -23.49 9.86
C ILE A 7 -21.32 -22.04 9.61
N TYR A 8 -21.63 -21.19 10.59
CA TYR A 8 -20.97 -19.91 10.79
C TYR A 8 -19.58 -20.20 11.35
N SER A 9 -18.52 -19.78 10.66
CA SER A 9 -17.17 -19.77 11.23
C SER A 9 -16.61 -18.35 11.22
N ASN A 10 -16.44 -17.83 12.44
CA ASN A 10 -15.60 -16.68 12.75
C ASN A 10 -14.18 -16.99 12.24
N LEU A 11 -13.71 -16.23 11.24
CA LEU A 11 -12.32 -16.33 10.77
C LEU A 11 -11.43 -15.55 11.74
N GLU A 12 -10.82 -16.26 12.69
CA GLU A 12 -9.56 -15.82 13.30
C GLU A 12 -8.45 -15.80 12.23
N PRO A 13 -7.40 -14.95 12.37
CA PRO A 13 -6.38 -14.80 11.34
C PRO A 13 -5.58 -16.09 11.19
N THR A 14 -5.72 -16.75 10.05
CA THR A 14 -4.97 -17.94 9.68
C THR A 14 -3.49 -17.58 9.52
N GLN A 15 -2.63 -18.15 10.38
CA GLN A 15 -1.18 -18.15 10.17
C GLN A 15 -0.88 -18.98 8.92
N ILE A 16 -0.34 -18.35 7.87
CA ILE A 16 0.08 -19.03 6.65
C ILE A 16 1.51 -19.57 6.87
N SER A 17 1.63 -20.89 7.02
CA SER A 17 2.92 -21.61 6.97
C SER A 17 3.28 -21.89 5.51
N ILE A 18 4.31 -21.21 5.00
CA ILE A 18 4.81 -21.39 3.63
C ILE A 18 5.86 -22.51 3.62
N SER A 19 5.73 -23.49 2.73
CA SER A 19 6.65 -24.61 2.59
C SER A 19 8.02 -24.19 2.06
N SER A 20 9.07 -24.60 2.77
CA SER A 20 10.49 -24.32 2.54
C SER A 20 11.06 -25.04 1.31
N GLU A 21 10.73 -24.61 0.10
CA GLU A 21 11.37 -25.14 -1.11
C GLU A 21 11.58 -24.03 -2.16
N TYR A 22 12.48 -23.09 -1.83
CA TYR A 22 13.34 -22.28 -2.71
C TYR A 22 13.73 -20.99 -1.97
N ILE A 23 14.88 -20.97 -1.30
CA ILE A 23 15.51 -19.73 -0.82
C ILE A 23 16.98 -19.74 -1.29
N PRO A 24 17.41 -18.84 -2.18
CA PRO A 24 18.83 -18.66 -2.49
C PRO A 24 19.58 -18.01 -1.31
N ASP A 25 20.79 -18.50 -1.03
CA ASP A 25 21.58 -18.28 0.19
C ASP A 25 22.15 -16.86 0.44
N ASN A 26 21.46 -15.78 0.04
CA ASN A 26 21.96 -14.42 0.31
C ASN A 26 20.92 -13.37 0.75
N ILE A 27 19.72 -13.78 1.12
CA ILE A 27 18.74 -12.87 1.73
C ILE A 27 18.73 -13.13 3.23
N THR A 28 19.38 -12.25 3.98
CA THR A 28 19.14 -12.11 5.43
C THR A 28 17.67 -11.75 5.59
N THR A 29 16.82 -12.77 5.71
CA THR A 29 15.39 -12.58 5.81
C THR A 29 15.11 -12.27 7.27
N THR A 30 15.29 -11.00 7.66
CA THR A 30 14.65 -10.49 8.85
C THR A 30 13.16 -10.47 8.53
N THR A 31 12.45 -11.56 8.86
CA THR A 31 10.99 -11.61 8.86
C THR A 31 10.49 -10.73 10.01
N GLU A 32 10.74 -9.43 9.91
CA GLU A 32 10.03 -8.45 10.73
C GLU A 32 8.57 -8.54 10.29
N THR A 33 7.74 -9.09 11.18
CA THR A 33 6.29 -9.07 11.02
C THR A 33 5.89 -7.61 11.08
N TYR A 34 5.77 -6.97 9.90
CA TYR A 34 5.30 -5.60 9.82
C TYR A 34 3.93 -5.53 10.50
N SER A 35 3.82 -4.60 11.44
CA SER A 35 2.59 -4.33 12.17
C SER A 35 1.44 -4.07 11.19
N ASN A 36 0.23 -4.53 11.51
CA ASN A 36 -0.99 -4.21 10.75
C ASN A 36 -1.38 -2.71 10.81
N SER A 37 -0.50 -1.84 11.30
CA SER A 37 -0.68 -0.41 11.47
C SER A 37 0.33 0.38 10.65
N ILE A 38 -0.16 1.34 9.86
CA ILE A 38 0.67 2.23 9.04
C ILE A 38 1.56 3.08 9.95
N ARG A 39 1.04 3.54 11.09
CA ARG A 39 1.79 4.35 12.07
C ARG A 39 2.93 3.60 12.71
N SER A 40 2.75 2.32 13.03
CA SER A 40 3.83 1.50 13.57
C SER A 40 4.96 1.36 12.56
N ILE A 41 4.63 1.06 11.29
CA ILE A 41 5.62 0.98 10.21
C ILE A 41 6.34 2.32 10.05
N PHE A 42 5.61 3.44 10.04
CA PHE A 42 6.17 4.79 9.96
C PHE A 42 7.20 5.06 11.05
N ASN A 43 6.91 4.66 12.29
CA ASN A 43 7.82 4.86 13.41
C ASN A 43 9.08 3.97 13.33
N MET A 44 9.00 2.83 12.64
CA MET A 44 10.10 1.85 12.52
C MET A 44 11.07 2.21 11.40
N ILE A 45 10.57 2.65 10.24
CA ILE A 45 11.42 2.91 9.08
C ILE A 45 12.07 4.29 9.14
N ASP A 46 13.33 4.36 8.72
CA ASP A 46 14.04 5.64 8.55
C ASP A 46 13.88 6.21 7.12
N LYS A 47 14.36 7.44 6.91
CA LYS A 47 14.22 8.12 5.61
C LYS A 47 14.99 7.42 4.48
N LYS A 48 16.15 6.82 4.78
CA LYS A 48 16.97 6.14 3.78
C LYS A 48 16.30 4.83 3.37
N GLU A 49 15.84 4.05 4.34
CA GLU A 49 15.09 2.82 4.10
C GLU A 49 13.81 3.09 3.32
N ALA A 50 13.03 4.09 3.73
CA ALA A 50 11.83 4.52 3.02
C ALA A 50 12.13 4.86 1.55
N LEU A 51 13.22 5.56 1.28
CA LEU A 51 13.63 5.88 -0.08
C LEU A 51 13.99 4.63 -0.88
N GLU A 52 14.73 3.68 -0.30
CA GLU A 52 15.10 2.45 -1.00
C GLU A 52 13.88 1.59 -1.36
N ILE A 53 12.90 1.49 -0.45
CA ILE A 53 11.61 0.83 -0.72
C ILE A 53 10.88 1.52 -1.88
N LEU A 54 10.80 2.85 -1.86
CA LEU A 54 10.02 3.59 -2.83
C LEU A 54 10.66 3.62 -4.22
N LYS A 55 11.99 3.53 -4.34
CA LYS A 55 12.70 3.42 -5.62
C LYS A 55 12.30 2.19 -6.44
N THR A 56 11.71 1.19 -5.83
CA THR A 56 11.16 0.02 -6.55
C THR A 56 9.93 0.39 -7.39
N TYR A 57 9.22 1.47 -7.04
CA TYR A 57 7.94 1.83 -7.64
C TYR A 57 7.93 3.23 -8.28
N ILE A 58 8.86 4.11 -7.88
CA ILE A 58 8.96 5.49 -8.35
C ILE A 58 9.99 5.60 -9.47
N ASP A 59 9.64 6.31 -10.55
CA ASP A 59 10.61 6.72 -11.56
C ASP A 59 11.69 7.63 -10.94
N LYS A 60 12.97 7.40 -11.26
CA LYS A 60 14.10 8.16 -10.72
C LYS A 60 13.91 9.68 -10.84
N ASP A 61 13.30 10.12 -11.93
CA ASP A 61 13.10 11.54 -12.19
C ASP A 61 11.99 12.16 -11.30
N CYS A 62 11.08 11.34 -10.77
CA CYS A 62 9.98 11.77 -9.92
C CYS A 62 10.31 11.79 -8.41
N VAL A 63 11.41 11.14 -7.98
CA VAL A 63 11.77 11.00 -6.56
C VAL A 63 11.85 12.35 -5.85
N ASN A 64 12.52 13.33 -6.47
CA ASN A 64 12.72 14.65 -5.88
C ASN A 64 11.39 15.38 -5.69
N SER A 65 10.55 15.42 -6.74
CA SER A 65 9.24 16.07 -6.69
C SER A 65 8.34 15.46 -5.62
N ILE A 66 8.30 14.14 -5.52
CA ILE A 66 7.53 13.43 -4.49
C ILE A 66 8.08 13.77 -3.09
N SER A 67 9.41 13.73 -2.91
CA SER A 67 10.04 14.00 -1.60
C SER A 67 9.84 15.44 -1.09
N ASN A 68 9.63 16.38 -2.01
CA ASN A 68 9.34 17.77 -1.68
C ASN A 68 7.87 17.99 -1.31
N PHE A 69 6.97 17.12 -1.77
CA PHE A 69 5.53 17.25 -1.56
C PHE A 69 5.01 16.45 -0.36
N ILE A 70 5.55 15.25 -0.12
CA ILE A 70 5.10 14.33 0.93
C ILE A 70 6.28 13.68 1.67
N ASP A 71 6.09 13.36 2.95
CA ASP A 71 7.07 12.59 3.72
C ASP A 71 7.22 11.18 3.12
N LEU A 72 8.42 10.85 2.66
CA LEU A 72 8.75 9.55 2.08
C LEU A 72 8.53 8.40 3.06
N ARG A 73 8.73 8.61 4.37
CA ARG A 73 8.43 7.59 5.38
C ARG A 73 6.94 7.32 5.42
N GLY A 74 6.12 8.36 5.33
CA GLY A 74 4.67 8.25 5.25
C GLY A 74 4.23 7.42 4.06
N LEU A 75 4.75 7.76 2.88
CA LEU A 75 4.44 7.07 1.64
C LEU A 75 4.91 5.61 1.64
N ALA A 76 6.14 5.33 2.08
CA ALA A 76 6.68 3.98 2.19
C ALA A 76 5.88 3.12 3.18
N SER A 77 5.41 3.71 4.28
CA SER A 77 4.59 3.00 5.26
C SER A 77 3.24 2.56 4.69
N ILE A 78 2.62 3.39 3.84
CA ILE A 78 1.40 3.01 3.13
C ILE A 78 1.69 1.84 2.19
N VAL A 79 2.76 1.93 1.41
CA VAL A 79 3.16 0.90 0.45
C VAL A 79 3.38 -0.45 1.15
N LEU A 80 4.21 -0.47 2.20
CA LEU A 80 4.48 -1.67 2.99
C LEU A 80 3.21 -2.22 3.64
N TRP A 81 2.38 -1.37 4.20
CA TRP A 81 1.13 -1.81 4.81
C TRP A 81 0.18 -2.44 3.78
N LEU A 82 0.04 -1.83 2.61
CA LEU A 82 -0.83 -2.31 1.53
C LEU A 82 -0.41 -3.71 1.06
N ILE A 83 0.86 -3.92 0.75
CA ILE A 83 1.36 -5.21 0.24
C ILE A 83 1.32 -6.34 1.28
N ASN A 84 1.40 -5.98 2.57
CA ASN A 84 1.32 -6.95 3.67
C ASN A 84 -0.13 -7.26 4.10
N THR A 85 -1.05 -6.31 3.89
CA THR A 85 -2.44 -6.43 4.35
C THR A 85 -3.36 -6.98 3.26
N PHE A 86 -3.07 -6.69 1.99
CA PHE A 86 -3.93 -7.04 0.87
C PHE A 86 -3.17 -7.84 -0.20
N PRO A 87 -3.83 -8.78 -0.89
CA PRO A 87 -3.22 -9.53 -1.98
C PRO A 87 -3.18 -8.70 -3.27
N ILE A 88 -2.52 -7.53 -3.22
CA ILE A 88 -2.43 -6.59 -4.33
C ILE A 88 -1.00 -6.44 -4.83
N ASN A 89 -0.85 -5.94 -6.05
CA ASN A 89 0.43 -5.56 -6.63
C ASN A 89 0.45 -4.07 -6.94
N ILE A 90 1.43 -3.35 -6.38
CA ILE A 90 1.69 -1.95 -6.71
C ILE A 90 2.55 -1.92 -7.97
N SER A 91 2.05 -1.24 -9.00
CA SER A 91 2.70 -1.15 -10.31
C SER A 91 3.62 0.05 -10.44
N SER A 92 3.20 1.20 -9.94
CA SER A 92 4.02 2.41 -9.93
C SER A 92 3.51 3.43 -8.93
N ILE A 93 4.37 4.39 -8.62
CA ILE A 93 4.04 5.56 -7.82
C ILE A 93 4.48 6.80 -8.59
N SER A 94 3.56 7.75 -8.76
CA SER A 94 3.78 8.97 -9.52
C SER A 94 3.19 10.19 -8.81
N ILE A 95 3.62 11.39 -9.21
CA ILE A 95 3.01 12.64 -8.77
C ILE A 95 2.11 13.17 -9.88
N THR A 96 0.91 13.62 -9.50
CA THR A 96 -0.02 14.28 -10.42
C THR A 96 0.00 15.76 -10.13
N GLU A 97 0.19 16.54 -11.20
CA GLU A 97 0.32 17.99 -11.14
C GLU A 97 -0.88 18.65 -11.83
N ASP A 98 -1.22 19.84 -11.36
CA ASP A 98 -2.17 20.72 -12.04
C ASP A 98 -1.58 21.21 -13.36
N VAL A 99 -2.33 21.07 -14.45
CA VAL A 99 -1.84 21.34 -15.81
C VAL A 99 -1.54 22.82 -16.07
N GLU A 100 -2.18 23.73 -15.34
CA GLU A 100 -2.02 25.18 -15.54
C GLU A 100 -0.87 25.75 -14.70
N SER A 101 -0.75 25.29 -13.45
CA SER A 101 0.17 25.84 -12.45
C SER A 101 1.42 24.99 -12.21
N SER A 102 1.46 23.77 -12.75
CA SER A 102 2.49 22.75 -12.47
C SER A 102 2.67 22.49 -10.98
N GLN A 103 1.63 22.74 -10.17
CA GLN A 103 1.66 22.49 -8.74
C GLN A 103 1.25 21.04 -8.47
N PRO A 104 1.96 20.31 -7.60
CA PRO A 104 1.55 18.99 -7.16
C PRO A 104 0.16 18.99 -6.51
N LEU A 105 -0.72 18.11 -6.98
CA LEU A 105 -2.05 17.90 -6.42
C LEU A 105 -2.07 16.71 -5.46
N PHE A 106 -1.53 15.57 -5.89
CA PHE A 106 -1.47 14.35 -5.09
C PHE A 106 -0.43 13.37 -5.65
N VAL A 107 -0.05 12.40 -4.82
CA VAL A 107 0.74 11.22 -5.21
C VAL A 107 -0.22 10.08 -5.49
N GLU A 108 -0.07 9.47 -6.65
CA GLU A 108 -0.82 8.29 -7.07
C GLU A 108 -0.02 7.03 -6.72
N ILE A 109 -0.66 6.10 -6.01
CA ILE A 109 -0.17 4.73 -5.88
C ILE A 109 -1.02 3.88 -6.82
N ARG A 110 -0.41 3.42 -7.91
CA ARG A 110 -1.09 2.59 -8.92
C ARG A 110 -1.03 1.14 -8.51
N ILE A 111 -2.19 0.51 -8.46
CA ILE A 111 -2.36 -0.91 -8.16
C ILE A 111 -2.94 -1.63 -9.38
N ASN A 112 -2.58 -2.90 -9.51
CA ASN A 112 -3.04 -3.78 -10.58
C ASN A 112 -4.07 -4.79 -10.06
N ASN A 113 -4.79 -5.39 -11.02
CA ASN A 113 -5.64 -6.57 -10.81
C ASN A 113 -6.71 -6.36 -9.74
N CYS A 114 -7.36 -5.21 -9.75
CA CYS A 114 -8.49 -4.95 -8.89
C CYS A 114 -9.71 -4.50 -9.69
N ASP A 115 -10.90 -4.94 -9.26
CA ASP A 115 -12.15 -4.45 -9.80
C ASP A 115 -12.58 -3.13 -9.14
N TRP A 116 -13.70 -2.59 -9.59
CA TRP A 116 -14.23 -1.31 -9.11
C TRP A 116 -14.65 -1.31 -7.65
N GLU A 117 -15.21 -2.41 -7.14
CA GLU A 117 -15.64 -2.50 -5.74
C GLU A 117 -14.44 -2.74 -4.82
N GLU A 118 -13.47 -3.57 -5.25
CA GLU A 118 -12.19 -3.74 -4.56
C GLU A 118 -11.42 -2.43 -4.48
N TRP A 119 -11.32 -1.67 -5.58
CA TRP A 119 -10.69 -0.37 -5.60
C TRP A 119 -11.35 0.60 -4.62
N LYS A 120 -12.69 0.74 -4.67
CA LYS A 120 -13.44 1.61 -3.75
C LYS A 120 -13.17 1.25 -2.30
N TYR A 121 -13.20 -0.03 -1.99
CA TYR A 121 -12.93 -0.53 -0.64
C TYR A 121 -11.51 -0.16 -0.21
N LEU A 122 -10.49 -0.46 -1.02
CA LEU A 122 -9.09 -0.16 -0.72
C LEU A 122 -8.86 1.34 -0.53
N ALA A 123 -9.37 2.17 -1.44
CA ALA A 123 -9.21 3.63 -1.39
C ALA A 123 -9.84 4.21 -0.11
N LYS A 124 -11.07 3.80 0.21
CA LYS A 124 -11.76 4.26 1.43
C LYS A 124 -11.06 3.75 2.68
N TYR A 125 -10.78 2.46 2.76
CA TYR A 125 -10.21 1.83 3.95
C TYR A 125 -8.81 2.34 4.27
N THR A 126 -7.99 2.60 3.24
CA THR A 126 -6.66 3.20 3.40
C THR A 126 -6.77 4.61 3.98
N LYS A 127 -7.64 5.45 3.41
CA LYS A 127 -7.86 6.82 3.88
C LYS A 127 -8.40 6.86 5.31
N ASP A 128 -9.39 6.02 5.63
CA ASP A 128 -9.97 5.93 6.97
C ASP A 128 -8.92 5.45 7.99
N THR A 129 -8.04 4.52 7.59
CA THR A 129 -6.94 4.03 8.44
C THR A 129 -5.91 5.12 8.71
N LEU A 130 -5.45 5.84 7.68
CA LEU A 130 -4.53 6.97 7.86
C LEU A 130 -5.09 8.04 8.80
N ASN A 131 -6.36 8.40 8.64
CA ASN A 131 -7.03 9.37 9.51
C ASN A 131 -7.11 8.86 10.95
N ARG A 132 -7.54 7.60 11.15
CA ARG A 132 -7.66 6.97 12.46
C ARG A 132 -6.32 6.88 13.19
N GLU A 133 -5.22 6.72 12.44
CA GLU A 133 -3.86 6.61 12.99
C GLU A 133 -3.11 7.96 13.09
N GLY A 134 -3.79 9.08 12.85
CA GLY A 134 -3.22 10.42 13.00
C GLY A 134 -2.22 10.80 11.90
N LEU A 135 -2.41 10.26 10.69
CA LEU A 135 -1.64 10.53 9.48
C LEU A 135 -2.50 11.25 8.42
N GLY A 136 -3.39 12.14 8.87
CA GLY A 136 -4.38 12.82 8.02
C GLY A 136 -3.76 13.79 7.00
N ASP A 137 -2.58 14.34 7.29
CA ASP A 137 -1.79 15.18 6.38
C ASP A 137 -1.30 14.40 5.15
N ILE A 138 -0.93 13.12 5.34
CA ILE A 138 -0.58 12.19 4.28
C ILE A 138 -1.86 11.74 3.55
N ALA A 139 -2.94 11.47 4.29
CA ALA A 139 -4.22 11.04 3.71
C ALA A 139 -4.82 12.04 2.71
N GLY A 140 -4.53 13.34 2.88
CA GLY A 140 -4.94 14.39 1.95
C GLY A 140 -4.10 14.48 0.67
N LYS A 141 -2.95 13.79 0.63
CA LYS A 141 -1.95 13.89 -0.45
C LYS A 141 -1.81 12.62 -1.29
N VAL A 142 -2.44 11.52 -0.89
CA VAL A 142 -2.27 10.21 -1.56
C VAL A 142 -3.60 9.72 -2.11
N VAL A 143 -3.57 9.17 -3.32
CA VAL A 143 -4.72 8.53 -3.99
C VAL A 143 -4.31 7.14 -4.46
N LEU A 144 -5.17 6.15 -4.23
CA LEU A 144 -5.03 4.84 -4.86
C LEU A 144 -5.73 4.85 -6.22
N VAL A 145 -5.02 4.40 -7.25
CA VAL A 145 -5.53 4.32 -8.62
C VAL A 145 -5.43 2.89 -9.11
N CYS A 146 -6.50 2.35 -9.69
CA CYS A 146 -6.49 1.01 -10.25
C CYS A 146 -6.80 1.08 -11.74
N ASN A 147 -5.84 0.65 -12.56
CA ASN A 147 -5.92 0.81 -14.02
C ASN A 147 -7.09 0.04 -14.62
N GLN A 148 -7.45 -1.12 -14.05
CA GLN A 148 -8.54 -1.98 -14.52
C GLN A 148 -9.91 -1.52 -14.03
N ALA A 149 -10.01 -1.02 -12.80
CA ALA A 149 -11.26 -0.48 -12.25
C ALA A 149 -11.80 0.72 -13.05
N MET A 150 -10.91 1.47 -13.71
CA MET A 150 -11.27 2.63 -14.54
C MET A 150 -11.64 2.27 -15.99
N GLN A 151 -11.57 0.99 -16.38
CA GLN A 151 -11.86 0.51 -17.74
C GLN A 151 -13.29 -0.01 -17.91
N ILE A 152 -14.22 0.29 -16.99
CA ILE A 152 -15.64 -0.03 -17.19
C ILE A 152 -16.11 0.73 -18.44
N SER A 153 -16.29 -0.04 -19.52
CA SER A 153 -16.87 0.36 -20.81
C SER A 153 -18.08 -0.51 -21.09
#